data_AF-A0ABD6F4A5-F1
#
_entry.id   AF-A0ABD6F4A5-F1
#
_cell.length_a   1.000
_cell.length_b   1.000
_cell.length_c   1.000
_cell.angle_alpha   90.00
_cell.angle_beta   90.00
_cell.angle_gamma   90.00
#
_symmetry.space_group_name_H-M   'P 1'
#
loop_
_entity.id
_entity.type
_entity.pdbx_description
1 polymer ?
#
loop_
_entity_poly.entity_id
_entity_poly.type
_entity_poly.pdbx_seq_one_letter_code
_entity_poly.pdbx_strand_id
1 'polypeptide(L)' 'MTATNSAEVSKKIRAAIRAKLEELGVYVDDELPDYIMVMIANKKEKGQMKEDLQLFLGQNCSRFVEWCVYFYW' A
#
# COMPACT_ATOMS: atom_id res chain seq x y z
N MET A 1 18.64 23.41 3.46
CA MET A 1 18.46 22.20 2.64
C MET A 1 17.94 21.10 3.56
N THR A 2 16.63 20.83 3.62
CA THR A 2 16.09 19.70 4.41
C THR A 2 14.86 19.13 3.73
N ALA A 3 15.06 18.51 2.56
CA ALA A 3 14.04 17.68 1.89
C ALA A 3 14.31 16.18 2.07
N THR A 4 15.26 15.81 2.93
CA THR A 4 15.81 14.45 3.01
C THR A 4 14.92 13.48 3.78
N ASN A 5 14.13 13.94 4.75
CA ASN A 5 13.38 13.04 5.64
C ASN A 5 12.11 12.45 5.00
N SER A 6 11.39 13.23 4.17
CA SER A 6 10.14 12.74 3.58
C SER A 6 10.36 11.68 2.51
N ALA A 7 11.40 11.83 1.67
CA ALA A 7 11.70 10.88 0.60
C ALA A 7 12.19 9.51 1.14
N GLU A 8 12.95 9.51 2.23
CA GLU A 8 13.41 8.30 2.92
C GLU A 8 12.24 7.52 3.52
N VAL A 9 11.28 8.22 4.15
CA VAL A 9 10.05 7.61 4.67
C VAL A 9 9.22 7.02 3.54
N SER A 10 9.06 7.75 2.44
CA SER A 10 8.34 7.27 1.26
C SER A 10 8.91 5.96 0.70
N LYS A 11 10.24 5.87 0.57
CA LYS A 11 10.91 4.65 0.12
C LYS A 11 10.68 3.47 1.05
N LYS A 12 10.75 3.68 2.38
CA LYS A 12 10.51 2.62 3.37
C LYS A 12 9.08 2.10 3.31
N ILE A 13 8.11 3.01 3.15
CA ILE A 13 6.69 2.64 2.99
C ILE A 13 6.49 1.80 1.73
N ARG A 14 7.03 2.25 0.60
CA ARG A 14 6.97 1.50 -0.67
C ARG A 14 7.56 0.10 -0.53
N ALA A 15 8.73 -0.01 0.10
CA ALA A 15 9.38 -1.30 0.35
C ALA A 15 8.54 -2.20 1.27
N ALA A 16 7.92 -1.65 2.32
CA ALA A 16 7.05 -2.39 3.22
C ALA A 16 5.77 -2.90 2.53
N ILE A 17 5.15 -2.07 1.69
CA ILE A 17 3.99 -2.46 0.87
C ILE A 17 4.36 -3.62 -0.04
N ARG A 18 5.45 -3.50 -0.80
CA ARG A 18 5.92 -4.56 -1.70
C ARG A 18 6.18 -5.87 -0.95
N ALA A 19 6.95 -5.81 0.15
CA ALA A 19 7.23 -6.97 0.96
C ALA A 19 5.95 -7.64 1.50
N LYS A 20 4.95 -6.85 1.90
CA LYS A 20 3.68 -7.38 2.39
C LYS A 20 2.86 -8.06 1.30
N LEU A 21 2.86 -7.50 0.09
CA LEU A 21 2.17 -8.09 -1.05
C LEU A 21 2.84 -9.40 -1.51
N GLU A 22 4.18 -9.44 -1.54
CA GLU A 22 4.97 -10.65 -1.81
C GLU A 22 4.70 -11.73 -0.73
N GLU A 23 4.62 -11.35 0.56
CA GLU A 23 4.26 -12.25 1.66
C GLU A 23 2.85 -12.86 1.48
N LEU A 24 1.91 -12.12 0.89
CA LEU A 24 0.57 -12.58 0.57
C LEU A 24 0.51 -13.44 -0.71
N GLY A 25 1.64 -13.63 -1.40
CA GLY A 25 1.71 -14.38 -2.66
C GLY A 25 1.02 -13.67 -3.82
N VAL A 26 0.86 -12.33 -3.73
CA VAL A 26 0.29 -11.53 -4.81
C VAL A 26 1.40 -11.14 -5.77
N TYR A 27 1.12 -11.20 -7.06
CA TYR A 27 2.02 -10.66 -8.07
C TYR A 27 2.06 -9.13 -7.94
N VAL A 28 3.25 -8.58 -7.63
CA VAL A 28 3.47 -7.14 -7.47
C VAL A 28 4.19 -6.64 -8.70
N ASP A 29 3.54 -5.76 -9.46
CA ASP A 29 4.22 -4.96 -10.48
C ASP A 29 4.88 -3.72 -9.86
N ASP A 30 5.68 -3.00 -10.64
CA ASP A 30 6.39 -1.81 -10.16
C ASP A 30 5.46 -0.60 -9.90
N GLU A 31 4.22 -0.61 -10.39
CA GLU A 31 3.23 0.49 -10.34
C GLU A 31 2.27 0.37 -9.14
N LEU A 32 1.94 -0.85 -8.72
CA LEU A 32 0.98 -1.17 -7.66
C LEU A 32 1.39 -0.56 -6.31
N PRO A 33 2.67 -0.62 -5.86
CA PRO A 33 3.10 0.06 -4.64
C PRO A 33 2.90 1.58 -4.71
N ASP A 34 3.16 2.20 -5.87
CA ASP A 34 3.00 3.64 -6.06
C ASP A 34 1.50 4.02 -6.05
N TYR A 35 0.64 3.19 -6.64
CA TYR A 35 -0.80 3.35 -6.60
C TYR A 35 -1.38 3.28 -5.18
N ILE A 36 -0.97 2.28 -4.39
CA ILE A 36 -1.37 2.15 -2.97
C ILE A 36 -0.88 3.36 -2.16
N MET A 37 0.33 3.82 -2.43
CA MET A 37 0.89 4.99 -1.74
C MET A 37 0.05 6.24 -1.98
N VAL A 38 -0.44 6.45 -3.20
CA VAL A 38 -1.37 7.54 -3.54
C VAL A 38 -2.70 7.37 -2.80
N MET A 39 -3.22 6.15 -2.64
CA MET A 39 -4.44 5.94 -1.84
C MET A 39 -4.26 6.28 -0.37
N ILE A 40 -3.13 5.88 0.23
CA ILE A 40 -2.78 6.19 1.62
C ILE A 40 -2.62 7.71 1.80
N ALA A 41 -1.91 8.37 0.86
CA ALA A 41 -1.72 9.81 0.87
C ALA A 41 -3.05 10.58 0.77
N ASN A 42 -3.99 10.08 -0.02
CA ASN A 42 -5.35 10.62 -0.14
C ASN A 42 -6.29 10.22 1.01
N LYS A 43 -5.81 9.44 1.99
CA LYS A 43 -6.60 8.94 3.12
C LYS A 43 -7.91 8.28 2.68
N LYS A 44 -7.87 7.49 1.60
CA LYS A 44 -9.04 6.75 1.13
C LYS A 44 -9.61 5.87 2.24
N GLU A 45 -10.93 5.78 2.32
CA GLU A 45 -11.59 4.90 3.28
C GLU A 45 -11.33 3.41 2.97
N LYS A 46 -11.41 2.57 4.02
CA LYS A 46 -11.21 1.12 3.94
C LYS A 46 -12.01 0.46 2.81
N GLY A 47 -13.28 0.85 2.65
CA GLY A 47 -14.16 0.29 1.62
C GLY A 47 -13.66 0.57 0.21
N GLN A 48 -13.21 1.80 -0.03
CA GLN A 48 -12.77 2.27 -1.34
C GLN A 48 -11.41 1.69 -1.71
N MET A 49 -10.47 1.62 -0.75
CA MET A 49 -9.22 0.88 -0.93
C MET A 49 -9.48 -0.58 -1.26
N LYS A 50 -10.46 -1.21 -0.61
CA LYS A 50 -10.81 -2.60 -0.85
C LYS A 50 -11.35 -2.81 -2.26
N GLU A 51 -12.29 -1.99 -2.71
CA GLU A 51 -12.81 -2.07 -4.09
C GLU A 51 -11.71 -1.89 -5.13
N ASP A 52 -10.89 -0.84 -5.01
CA ASP A 52 -9.84 -0.54 -5.98
C ASP A 52 -8.77 -1.65 -6.01
N LEU A 53 -8.38 -2.16 -4.84
CA LEU A 53 -7.36 -3.20 -4.72
C LEU A 53 -7.92 -4.62 -4.93
N GLN A 54 -9.24 -4.81 -4.99
CA GLN A 54 -9.86 -6.12 -5.18
C GLN A 54 -9.44 -6.76 -6.51
N LEU A 55 -9.27 -5.95 -7.55
CA LEU A 55 -8.85 -6.40 -8.89
C LEU A 55 -7.39 -6.86 -8.92
N PHE A 56 -6.53 -6.32 -8.06
CA PHE A 56 -5.11 -6.65 -7.99
C PHE A 56 -4.82 -7.77 -6.97
N LEU A 57 -5.45 -7.69 -5.80
CA LEU A 57 -5.15 -8.53 -4.64
C LEU A 57 -6.14 -9.70 -4.49
N GLY A 58 -7.28 -9.66 -5.18
CA GLY A 58 -8.31 -10.69 -5.12
C GLY A 58 -8.73 -11.00 -3.68
N GLN A 59 -8.64 -12.28 -3.30
CA GLN A 59 -8.98 -12.74 -1.95
C GLN A 59 -8.09 -12.16 -0.83
N ASN A 60 -6.86 -11.74 -1.17
CA ASN A 60 -5.92 -11.16 -0.21
C ASN A 60 -6.20 -9.67 0.05
N CYS A 61 -7.10 -9.04 -0.71
CA CYS A 61 -7.43 -7.62 -0.60
C CYS A 61 -7.86 -7.22 0.80
N SER A 62 -8.84 -7.93 1.39
CA SER A 62 -9.32 -7.62 2.75
C SER A 62 -8.19 -7.63 3.78
N ARG A 63 -7.30 -8.62 3.70
CA ARG A 63 -6.19 -8.79 4.63
C ARG A 63 -5.13 -7.70 4.49
N PHE A 64 -4.85 -7.29 3.24
CA PHE A 64 -3.93 -6.21 2.95
C PHE A 64 -4.46 -4.85 3.41
N VAL A 65 -5.71 -4.52 3.07
CA VAL A 65 -6.34 -3.25 3.45
C VAL A 65 -6.45 -3.13 4.97
N GLU A 66 -6.78 -4.22 5.66
CA GLU A 66 -6.79 -4.25 7.12
C GLU A 66 -5.40 -3.97 7.71
N TRP A 67 -4.34 -4.57 7.15
CA TRP A 67 -2.97 -4.25 7.54
C TRP A 67 -2.62 -2.77 7.31
N CYS A 68 -3.03 -2.18 6.18
CA CYS A 68 -2.80 -0.75 5.91
C CYS A 68 -3.46 0.14 6.97
N VAL A 69 -4.70 -0.16 7.35
CA VAL A 69 -5.42 0.61 8.39
C VAL A 69 -4.76 0.44 9.75
N TYR A 70 -4.30 -0.75 10.13
CA TYR A 70 -3.64 -0.97 11.43
C TYR A 70 -2.23 -0.36 11.52
N PHE A 71 -1.53 -0.20 10.40
CA PHE A 71 -0.13 0.21 10.38
C PHE A 71 0.07 1.70 10.05
N TYR A 72 -0.89 2.34 9.38
CA TYR A 72 -0.77 3.71 8.86
C TYR A 72 -1.90 4.66 9.28
N TRP A 73 -2.87 4.20 10.07
CA TRP A 73 -3.86 5.00 10.78
C TRP A 73 -3.72 4.80 12.28
#